data_AF-F0Z8M8-F1
#
_entry.id   AF-F0Z8M8-F1
#
_cell.length_a   1.000
_cell.length_b   1.000
_cell.length_c   1.000
_cell.angle_alpha   90.00
_cell.angle_beta   90.00
_cell.angle_gamma   90.00
#
_symmetry.space_group_name_H-M   'P 1'
#
loop_
_entity.id
_entity.type
_entity.pdbx_description
1 polymer ?
#
loop_
_entity_poly.entity_id
_entity_poly.type
_entity_poly.pdbx_seq_one_letter_code
_entity_poly.pdbx_strand_id
1 'polypeptide(L)'
;MSKPRDSITDSACHVLKGAIVKILNTPLTISVDCTNSKKGRISVEYDQADKPTAEIIQQIEDEANKIIKENLEFKVCQINRKEAEEKYKSNLVNNTFIYDKFPVPESVTSLTLVELKDWNINCCPATHLKTTGEIGSIKIAGINHRANKKELEFRFDIGAPLAATTSKPSSTSSSSAKPATAAAAAPSHNLTLKDTDVQLLTKKIMQLVVEAKGDENKLSEAHTDIEQILTILKNTSYTNGYQSVIRK
;
A
#
# COMPACT_ATOMS: atom_id res chain seq x y z
N MET A 1 -12.81 9.77 -21.97
CA MET A 1 -12.35 10.40 -20.71
C MET A 1 -12.94 9.60 -19.56
N SER A 2 -12.14 9.24 -18.54
CA SER A 2 -12.67 8.64 -17.31
C SER A 2 -13.66 9.61 -16.67
N LYS A 3 -14.75 9.10 -16.07
CA LYS A 3 -15.63 9.94 -15.25
C LYS A 3 -14.83 10.56 -14.09
N PRO A 4 -15.12 11.82 -13.70
CA PRO A 4 -14.49 12.41 -12.53
C PRO A 4 -14.86 11.62 -11.28
N ARG A 5 -13.94 11.60 -10.30
CA ARG A 5 -14.20 11.03 -8.98
C ARG A 5 -15.02 12.01 -8.16
N ASP A 6 -15.97 11.48 -7.40
CA ASP A 6 -16.76 12.20 -6.41
C ASP A 6 -15.95 12.36 -5.12
N SER A 7 -15.96 13.56 -4.56
CA SER A 7 -15.11 13.89 -3.40
C SER A 7 -15.50 13.13 -2.13
N ILE A 8 -16.78 12.75 -1.97
CA ILE A 8 -17.24 12.03 -0.77
C ILE A 8 -16.69 10.61 -0.78
N THR A 9 -16.90 9.87 -1.87
CA THR A 9 -16.46 8.48 -1.94
C THR A 9 -14.96 8.33 -2.13
N ASP A 10 -14.27 9.29 -2.77
CA ASP A 10 -12.81 9.28 -2.82
C ASP A 10 -12.20 9.56 -1.44
N SER A 11 -12.72 10.54 -0.68
CA SER A 11 -12.36 10.74 0.73
C SER A 11 -12.64 9.51 1.59
N ALA A 12 -13.78 8.84 1.39
CA ALA A 12 -14.10 7.60 2.10
C ALA A 12 -13.12 6.45 1.79
N CYS A 13 -12.64 6.34 0.54
CA CYS A 13 -11.59 5.38 0.18
C CYS A 13 -10.30 5.59 0.97
N HIS A 14 -9.88 6.84 1.21
CA HIS A 14 -8.69 7.13 2.01
C HIS A 14 -8.86 6.72 3.48
N VAL A 15 -10.05 6.92 4.05
CA VAL A 15 -10.36 6.47 5.42
C VAL A 15 -10.36 4.94 5.49
N LEU A 16 -11.08 4.29 4.57
CA LEU A 16 -11.21 2.83 4.53
C LEU A 16 -9.87 2.14 4.25
N LYS A 17 -9.02 2.72 3.40
CA LYS A 17 -7.65 2.24 3.16
C LYS A 17 -6.86 2.18 4.46
N GLY A 18 -6.85 3.24 5.27
CA GLY A 18 -6.15 3.22 6.56
C GLY A 18 -6.63 2.10 7.50
N ALA A 19 -7.94 1.81 7.51
CA ALA A 19 -8.50 0.71 8.32
C ALA A 19 -8.06 -0.66 7.78
N ILE A 20 -8.11 -0.84 6.46
CA ILE A 20 -7.63 -2.06 5.79
C ILE A 20 -6.15 -2.31 6.11
N VAL A 21 -5.30 -1.28 6.04
CA VAL A 21 -3.88 -1.44 6.34
C VAL A 21 -3.66 -1.76 7.82
N LYS A 22 -4.36 -1.08 8.72
CA LYS A 22 -4.24 -1.33 10.16
C LYS A 22 -4.63 -2.75 10.55
N ILE A 23 -5.67 -3.32 9.94
CA ILE A 23 -6.21 -4.63 10.33
C ILE A 23 -5.61 -5.78 9.50
N LEU A 24 -5.44 -5.60 8.19
CA LEU A 24 -4.98 -6.65 7.26
C LEU A 24 -3.53 -6.49 6.82
N ASN A 25 -2.84 -5.42 7.23
CA ASN A 25 -1.48 -5.09 6.83
C ASN A 25 -1.28 -5.14 5.30
N THR A 26 -2.26 -4.61 4.57
CA THR A 26 -2.38 -4.69 3.11
C THR A 26 -2.35 -3.29 2.50
N PRO A 27 -1.16 -2.69 2.28
CA PRO A 27 -1.04 -1.27 1.93
C PRO A 27 -1.27 -0.95 0.46
N LEU A 28 -1.10 -1.92 -0.43
CA LEU A 28 -1.09 -1.67 -1.86
C LEU A 28 -2.52 -1.66 -2.42
N THR A 29 -2.98 -0.50 -2.86
CA THR A 29 -4.27 -0.34 -3.55
C THR A 29 -4.11 -0.71 -5.03
N ILE A 30 -5.00 -1.53 -5.56
CA ILE A 30 -5.03 -1.95 -6.97
C ILE A 30 -5.90 -1.01 -7.79
N SER A 31 -7.11 -0.72 -7.31
CA SER A 31 -8.05 0.14 -8.01
C SER A 31 -9.08 0.74 -7.05
N VAL A 32 -9.69 1.84 -7.46
CA VAL A 32 -10.84 2.46 -6.80
C VAL A 32 -11.90 2.82 -7.83
N ASP A 33 -13.16 2.85 -7.38
CA ASP A 33 -14.28 3.41 -8.14
C ASP A 33 -15.09 4.30 -7.21
N CYS A 34 -14.95 5.60 -7.45
CA CYS A 34 -15.53 6.67 -6.65
C CYS A 34 -16.38 7.56 -7.56
N THR A 35 -17.08 7.01 -8.56
CA THR A 35 -17.84 7.80 -9.54
C THR A 35 -19.24 8.21 -9.07
N ASN A 36 -19.61 7.82 -7.84
CA ASN A 36 -20.92 8.02 -7.22
C ASN A 36 -20.72 8.52 -5.78
N SER A 37 -21.55 9.45 -5.32
CA SER A 37 -21.44 10.03 -3.96
C SER A 37 -21.94 9.12 -2.83
N LYS A 38 -22.68 8.07 -3.16
CA LYS A 38 -23.32 7.16 -2.19
C LYS A 38 -22.66 5.79 -2.13
N LYS A 39 -21.95 5.38 -3.18
CA LYS A 39 -21.37 4.04 -3.30
C LYS A 39 -19.98 4.10 -3.87
N GLY A 40 -19.06 3.36 -3.26
CA GLY A 40 -17.68 3.28 -3.72
C GLY A 40 -17.13 1.86 -3.67
N ARG A 41 -15.94 1.71 -4.26
CA ARG A 41 -15.20 0.46 -4.25
C ARG A 41 -13.71 0.75 -4.09
N ILE A 42 -13.04 -0.04 -3.26
CA ILE A 42 -11.57 -0.10 -3.17
C ILE A 42 -11.14 -1.55 -3.31
N SER A 43 -10.14 -1.81 -4.16
CA SER A 43 -9.51 -3.12 -4.31
C SER A 43 -8.06 -3.03 -3.90
N VAL A 44 -7.60 -3.98 -3.10
CA VAL A 44 -6.25 -4.02 -2.52
C VAL A 44 -5.57 -5.35 -2.81
N GLU A 45 -4.25 -5.37 -2.78
CA GLU A 45 -3.46 -6.59 -2.94
C GLU A 45 -3.53 -7.45 -1.69
N TYR A 46 -4.11 -8.64 -1.80
CA TYR A 46 -4.33 -9.52 -0.66
C TYR A 46 -3.89 -10.93 -1.02
N ASP A 47 -2.75 -11.36 -0.46
CA ASP A 47 -2.08 -12.63 -0.80
C ASP A 47 -2.52 -13.80 0.08
N GLN A 48 -3.48 -13.60 0.98
CA GLN A 48 -3.99 -14.70 1.80
C GLN A 48 -4.94 -15.58 0.97
N ALA A 49 -4.82 -16.89 1.18
CA ALA A 49 -5.64 -17.90 0.52
C ALA A 49 -7.10 -17.85 0.98
N ASP A 50 -7.31 -17.49 2.25
CA ASP A 50 -8.63 -17.46 2.88
C ASP A 50 -9.24 -16.05 2.86
N LYS A 51 -10.56 -16.00 2.71
CA LYS A 51 -11.33 -14.76 2.77
C LYS A 51 -11.37 -14.25 4.22
N PRO A 52 -11.25 -12.92 4.45
CA PRO A 52 -11.45 -12.36 5.79
C PRO A 52 -12.80 -12.75 6.38
N THR A 53 -12.81 -13.04 7.68
CA THR A 53 -14.04 -13.38 8.41
C THR A 53 -14.95 -12.16 8.57
N ALA A 54 -16.21 -12.39 8.93
CA ALA A 54 -17.16 -11.31 9.16
C ALA A 54 -16.70 -10.37 10.29
N GLU A 55 -16.06 -10.92 11.33
CA GLU A 55 -15.53 -10.16 12.46
C GLU A 55 -14.40 -9.21 12.02
N ILE A 56 -13.49 -9.68 11.16
CA ILE A 56 -12.42 -8.84 10.60
C ILE A 56 -13.01 -7.73 9.73
N ILE A 57 -14.02 -8.04 8.91
CA ILE A 57 -14.70 -7.03 8.09
C ILE A 57 -15.38 -5.98 8.97
N GLN A 58 -16.04 -6.40 10.05
CA GLN A 58 -16.67 -5.49 11.00
C GLN A 58 -15.64 -4.61 11.71
N GLN A 59 -14.49 -5.17 12.11
CA GLN A 59 -13.39 -4.39 12.70
C GLN A 59 -12.86 -3.30 11.75
N ILE A 60 -12.75 -3.60 10.45
CA ILE A 60 -12.37 -2.61 9.44
C ILE A 60 -13.41 -1.49 9.34
N GLU A 61 -14.70 -1.85 9.30
CA GLU A 61 -15.81 -0.88 9.26
C GLU A 61 -15.83 0.01 10.52
N ASP A 62 -15.67 -0.59 11.70
CA ASP A 62 -15.68 0.11 12.98
C ASP A 62 -14.52 1.09 13.09
N GLU A 63 -13.32 0.68 12.69
CA GLU A 63 -12.14 1.55 12.76
C GLU A 63 -12.23 2.69 11.72
N ALA A 64 -12.75 2.43 10.53
CA ALA A 64 -13.01 3.49 9.55
C ALA A 64 -14.01 4.54 10.10
N ASN A 65 -15.11 4.09 10.69
CA ASN A 65 -16.11 4.98 11.27
C ASN A 65 -15.63 5.70 12.53
N LYS A 66 -14.72 5.10 13.30
CA LYS A 66 -14.04 5.77 14.41
C LYS A 66 -13.26 6.99 13.91
N ILE A 67 -12.48 6.83 12.84
CA ILE A 67 -11.70 7.94 12.26
C ILE A 67 -12.60 9.05 11.71
N ILE A 68 -13.74 8.69 11.12
CA ILE A 68 -14.77 9.67 10.72
C ILE A 68 -15.26 10.47 11.92
N LYS A 69 -15.55 9.81 13.06
CA LYS A 69 -15.97 10.49 14.30
C LYS A 69 -14.89 11.38 14.91
N GLU A 70 -13.63 11.01 14.76
CA GLU A 70 -12.48 11.81 15.19
C GLU A 70 -12.25 13.05 14.29
N ASN A 71 -12.92 13.09 13.13
CA ASN A 71 -12.98 14.25 12.24
C ASN A 71 -11.60 14.77 11.80
N LEU A 72 -10.69 13.86 11.46
CA LEU A 72 -9.36 14.20 10.96
C LEU A 72 -9.42 15.07 9.70
N GLU A 73 -8.47 16.00 9.58
CA GLU A 73 -8.29 16.89 8.42
C GLU A 73 -7.59 16.16 7.27
N PHE A 74 -8.10 16.33 6.05
CA PHE A 74 -7.41 15.94 4.81
C PHE A 74 -6.40 17.02 4.41
N LYS A 75 -5.12 16.77 4.69
CA LYS A 75 -4.05 17.69 4.32
C LYS A 75 -3.60 17.40 2.90
N VAL A 76 -3.87 18.34 1.99
CA VAL A 76 -3.43 18.24 0.59
C VAL A 76 -2.19 19.10 0.40
N CYS A 77 -1.13 18.53 -0.15
CA CYS A 77 0.08 19.26 -0.47
C CYS A 77 0.63 18.89 -1.85
N GLN A 78 1.26 19.86 -2.50
CA GLN A 78 2.08 19.62 -3.69
C GLN A 78 3.54 19.57 -3.27
N ILE A 79 4.26 18.56 -3.74
CA ILE A 79 5.64 18.27 -3.33
C ILE A 79 6.41 17.67 -4.50
N ASN A 80 7.72 17.95 -4.58
CA ASN A 80 8.57 17.31 -5.57
C ASN A 80 8.57 15.79 -5.35
N ARG A 81 8.52 15.00 -6.44
CA ARG A 81 8.51 13.54 -6.35
C ARG A 81 9.64 12.98 -5.49
N LYS A 82 10.88 13.42 -5.71
CA LYS A 82 12.05 12.88 -4.99
C LYS A 82 11.96 13.17 -3.50
N GLU A 83 11.55 14.39 -3.17
CA GLU A 83 11.35 14.82 -1.78
C GLU A 83 10.24 14.02 -1.09
N ALA A 84 9.13 13.76 -1.78
CA ALA A 84 8.04 12.93 -1.27
C ALA A 84 8.49 11.49 -1.00
N GLU A 85 9.18 10.88 -1.94
CA GLU A 85 9.70 9.52 -1.82
C GLU A 85 10.68 9.40 -0.65
N GLU A 86 11.60 10.35 -0.49
CA GLU A 86 12.54 10.37 0.65
C GLU A 86 11.81 10.56 1.99
N LYS A 87 10.90 11.52 2.07
CA LYS A 87 10.13 11.83 3.28
C LYS A 87 9.31 10.64 3.76
N TYR A 88 8.54 10.02 2.88
CA TYR A 88 7.61 8.94 3.25
C TYR A 88 8.25 7.54 3.21
N LYS A 89 9.48 7.40 2.69
CA LYS A 89 10.32 6.21 2.92
C LYS A 89 10.87 6.18 4.35
N SER A 90 11.19 7.34 4.92
CA SER A 90 11.73 7.47 6.28
C SER A 90 10.66 7.60 7.35
N ASN A 91 9.49 8.16 7.01
CA ASN A 91 8.39 8.38 7.94
C ASN A 91 7.10 7.73 7.41
N LEU A 92 6.88 6.47 7.80
CA LEU A 92 5.69 5.73 7.42
C LEU A 92 4.43 6.30 8.10
N VAL A 93 3.34 6.38 7.35
CA VAL A 93 2.02 6.77 7.86
C VAL A 93 1.14 5.52 7.89
N ASN A 94 0.97 4.92 9.07
CA ASN A 94 0.17 3.69 9.24
C ASN A 94 0.54 2.57 8.24
N ASN A 95 1.83 2.41 7.95
CA ASN A 95 2.35 1.48 6.94
C ASN A 95 1.72 1.64 5.52
N THR A 96 1.09 2.78 5.22
CA THR A 96 0.52 3.08 3.91
C THR A 96 1.59 3.66 2.98
N PHE A 97 1.35 3.59 1.66
CA PHE A 97 2.28 4.08 0.64
C PHE A 97 1.69 5.26 -0.14
N ILE A 98 2.57 6.19 -0.53
CA ILE A 98 2.19 7.30 -1.40
C ILE A 98 1.69 6.81 -2.77
N TYR A 99 2.15 5.65 -3.24
CA TYR A 99 1.74 5.10 -4.53
C TYR A 99 0.83 3.89 -4.36
N ASP A 100 -0.12 3.79 -5.29
CA ASP A 100 -0.91 2.59 -5.52
C ASP A 100 -0.12 1.61 -6.43
N LYS A 101 -0.70 0.45 -6.73
CA LYS A 101 -0.06 -0.60 -7.54
C LYS A 101 0.40 -0.11 -8.92
N PHE A 102 -0.34 0.83 -9.51
CA PHE A 102 0.04 1.48 -10.75
C PHE A 102 0.64 2.85 -10.42
N PRO A 103 1.99 2.97 -10.42
CA PRO A 103 2.64 4.21 -10.02
C PRO A 103 2.42 5.33 -11.04
N VAL A 104 2.62 6.56 -10.56
CA VAL A 104 2.51 7.76 -11.40
C VAL A 104 3.62 7.77 -12.46
N PRO A 105 3.35 8.13 -13.73
CA PRO A 105 4.36 8.14 -14.79
C PRO A 105 5.63 8.93 -14.44
N GLU A 106 6.80 8.46 -14.88
CA GLU A 106 8.10 9.07 -14.55
C GLU A 106 8.22 10.55 -14.93
N SER A 107 7.48 10.98 -15.95
CA SER A 107 7.43 12.39 -16.39
C SER A 107 6.82 13.35 -15.36
N VAL A 108 6.05 12.85 -14.39
CA VAL A 108 5.40 13.68 -13.36
C VAL A 108 6.38 13.99 -12.23
N THR A 109 6.95 15.19 -12.20
CA THR A 109 7.97 15.57 -11.20
C THR A 109 7.39 16.22 -9.94
N SER A 110 6.10 16.59 -9.95
CA SER A 110 5.37 17.16 -8.82
C SER A 110 4.16 16.29 -8.51
N LEU A 111 4.06 15.84 -7.26
CA LEU A 111 2.97 14.98 -6.78
C LEU A 111 1.98 15.83 -5.97
N THR A 112 0.69 15.50 -6.10
CA THR A 112 -0.33 15.97 -5.16
C THR A 112 -0.61 14.85 -4.17
N LEU A 113 -0.21 15.06 -2.92
CA LEU A 113 -0.43 14.10 -1.83
C LEU A 113 -1.62 14.52 -0.99
N VAL A 114 -2.39 13.54 -0.54
CA VAL A 114 -3.44 13.68 0.46
C VAL A 114 -3.08 12.85 1.69
N GLU A 115 -2.94 13.52 2.83
CA GLU A 115 -2.57 12.92 4.11
C GLU A 115 -3.71 13.04 5.13
N LEU A 116 -4.07 11.92 5.74
CA LEU A 116 -4.75 11.86 7.02
C LEU A 116 -3.69 11.51 8.07
N LYS A 117 -3.48 12.41 9.03
CA LYS A 117 -2.41 12.30 10.03
C LYS A 117 -2.42 10.92 10.71
N ASP A 118 -1.26 10.26 10.72
CA ASP A 118 -1.03 8.95 11.33
C ASP A 118 -1.97 7.83 10.83
N TRP A 119 -2.68 8.05 9.71
CA TRP A 119 -3.76 7.18 9.26
C TRP A 119 -3.61 6.69 7.81
N ASN A 120 -3.41 7.61 6.86
CA ASN A 120 -3.27 7.25 5.44
C ASN A 120 -2.55 8.36 4.67
N ILE A 121 -1.66 7.98 3.75
CA ILE A 121 -1.07 8.87 2.74
C ILE A 121 -1.29 8.27 1.34
N ASN A 122 -1.56 9.12 0.35
CA ASN A 122 -1.60 8.72 -1.06
C ASN A 122 -1.28 9.90 -1.98
N CYS A 123 -0.72 9.62 -3.14
CA CYS A 123 -0.69 10.51 -4.28
C CYS A 123 -2.04 10.45 -5.01
N CYS A 124 -2.92 11.39 -4.71
CA CYS A 124 -4.24 11.51 -5.32
C CYS A 124 -4.50 12.97 -5.73
N PRO A 125 -4.56 13.28 -7.04
CA PRO A 125 -4.80 14.65 -7.51
C PRO A 125 -6.30 15.02 -7.52
N ALA A 126 -7.19 14.12 -7.13
CA ALA A 126 -8.62 14.39 -7.06
C ALA A 126 -8.96 15.37 -5.92
N THR A 127 -10.17 15.93 -5.98
CA THR A 127 -10.69 16.78 -4.91
C THR A 127 -11.23 15.93 -3.77
N HIS A 128 -10.92 16.32 -2.54
CA HIS A 128 -11.34 15.64 -1.32
C HIS A 128 -12.14 16.60 -0.43
N LEU A 129 -12.89 16.04 0.52
CA LEU A 129 -13.49 16.79 1.62
C LEU A 129 -12.41 17.42 2.51
N LYS A 130 -12.78 18.41 3.35
CA LYS A 130 -11.81 19.05 4.24
C LYS A 130 -11.54 18.18 5.46
N THR A 131 -12.57 17.54 5.99
CA THR A 131 -12.44 16.64 7.13
C THR A 131 -13.22 15.34 6.94
N THR A 132 -12.79 14.29 7.65
CA THR A 132 -13.42 12.96 7.58
C THR A 132 -14.85 12.93 8.11
N GLY A 133 -15.23 13.84 9.02
CA GLY A 133 -16.60 13.95 9.54
C GLY A 133 -17.63 14.40 8.49
N GLU A 134 -17.19 15.03 7.40
CA GLU A 134 -18.07 15.40 6.28
C GLU A 134 -18.50 14.19 5.44
N ILE A 135 -17.89 13.01 5.63
CA ILE A 135 -18.21 11.80 4.86
C ILE A 135 -19.59 11.25 5.22
N GLY A 136 -19.98 11.30 6.50
CA GLY A 136 -21.18 10.65 7.00
C GLY A 136 -20.87 9.41 7.85
N SER A 137 -21.10 8.23 7.29
CA SER A 137 -20.63 6.93 7.79
C SER A 137 -20.27 6.01 6.63
N ILE A 138 -19.45 4.99 6.87
CA ILE A 138 -19.12 3.96 5.89
C ILE A 138 -19.80 2.65 6.33
N LYS A 139 -20.55 2.03 5.41
CA LYS A 139 -21.05 0.67 5.56
C LYS A 139 -20.43 -0.23 4.49
N ILE A 140 -19.75 -1.30 4.89
CA ILE A 140 -19.24 -2.30 3.95
C ILE A 140 -20.43 -3.13 3.44
N ALA A 141 -20.79 -2.91 2.18
CA ALA A 141 -21.88 -3.58 1.50
C ALA A 141 -21.51 -5.02 1.07
N GLY A 142 -20.22 -5.29 0.94
CA GLY A 142 -19.70 -6.64 0.74
C GLY A 142 -18.28 -6.65 0.21
N ILE A 143 -17.68 -7.85 0.24
CA ILE A 143 -16.32 -8.05 -0.25
C ILE A 143 -16.27 -9.12 -1.35
N ASN A 144 -15.28 -9.03 -2.23
CA ASN A 144 -14.99 -10.04 -3.23
C ASN A 144 -13.50 -10.41 -3.17
N HIS A 145 -13.22 -11.62 -2.69
CA HIS A 145 -11.87 -12.14 -2.56
C HIS A 145 -11.52 -13.00 -3.77
N ARG A 146 -10.43 -12.64 -4.45
CA ARG A 146 -9.96 -13.29 -5.66
C ARG A 146 -8.55 -13.82 -5.42
N ALA A 147 -8.43 -14.92 -4.69
CA ALA A 147 -7.13 -15.51 -4.31
C ALA A 147 -6.17 -15.69 -5.50
N ASN A 148 -6.66 -16.19 -6.64
CA ASN A 148 -5.86 -16.37 -7.86
C ASN A 148 -5.26 -15.06 -8.43
N LYS A 149 -5.84 -13.90 -8.08
CA LYS A 149 -5.39 -12.58 -8.49
C LYS A 149 -4.67 -11.82 -7.38
N LYS A 150 -4.57 -12.41 -6.18
CA LYS A 150 -4.10 -11.76 -4.95
C LYS A 150 -4.81 -10.44 -4.72
N GLU A 151 -6.13 -10.43 -4.83
CA GLU A 151 -6.94 -9.21 -4.79
C GLU A 151 -8.13 -9.38 -3.84
N LEU A 152 -8.36 -8.36 -3.01
CA LEU A 152 -9.53 -8.23 -2.16
C LEU A 152 -10.23 -6.90 -2.44
N GLU A 153 -11.46 -7.00 -2.89
CA GLU A 153 -12.31 -5.85 -3.22
C GLU A 153 -13.31 -5.61 -2.08
N PHE A 154 -13.43 -4.36 -1.64
CA PHE A 154 -14.44 -3.88 -0.71
C PHE A 154 -15.39 -2.95 -1.45
N ARG A 155 -16.69 -3.24 -1.39
CA ARG A 155 -17.77 -2.34 -1.80
C ARG A 155 -18.37 -1.70 -0.57
N PHE A 156 -18.59 -0.40 -0.61
CA PHE A 156 -19.14 0.33 0.53
C PHE A 156 -20.20 1.34 0.09
N ASP A 157 -21.09 1.63 1.04
CA ASP A 157 -22.12 2.64 0.93
C ASP A 157 -21.83 3.77 1.94
N ILE A 158 -22.18 4.99 1.58
CA ILE A 158 -22.16 6.14 2.47
C ILE A 158 -23.50 6.23 3.20
N GLY A 159 -23.43 6.15 4.54
CA GLY A 159 -24.58 6.27 5.42
C GLY A 159 -24.76 7.68 5.99
N ALA A 160 -25.72 7.82 6.91
CA ALA A 160 -26.00 9.08 7.58
C ALA A 160 -24.80 9.57 8.44
N PRO A 161 -24.72 10.88 8.76
CA PRO A 161 -23.70 11.43 9.65
C PRO A 161 -23.65 10.76 11.02
N LEU A 162 -22.44 10.51 11.50
CA LEU A 162 -22.18 10.05 12.85
C LEU A 162 -22.14 11.24 13.81
N ALA A 163 -22.72 11.09 15.00
CA ALA A 163 -22.59 12.09 16.06
C ALA A 163 -21.11 12.22 16.45
N ALA A 164 -20.60 13.46 16.46
CA ALA A 164 -19.23 13.76 16.82
C ALA A 164 -18.94 13.42 18.29
N THR A 165 -17.83 12.73 18.54
CA THR A 165 -17.34 12.49 19.90
C THR A 165 -16.40 13.62 20.29
N THR A 166 -16.82 14.51 21.18
CA THR A 166 -15.95 15.54 21.74
C THR A 166 -15.03 14.94 22.80
N SER A 167 -13.87 14.41 22.41
CA SER A 167 -12.80 14.02 23.35
C SER A 167 -11.67 15.04 23.35
N LYS A 168 -11.58 15.81 24.44
CA LYS A 168 -10.48 16.75 24.76
C LYS A 168 -9.24 15.94 25.21
N PRO A 169 -8.00 16.32 24.85
CA PRO A 169 -6.82 15.53 25.18
C PRO A 169 -6.45 15.70 26.66
N SER A 170 -6.49 14.61 27.43
CA SER A 170 -5.91 14.56 28.78
C SER A 170 -4.45 14.11 28.71
N SER A 171 -3.56 15.04 29.00
CA SER A 171 -2.17 14.80 29.34
C SER A 171 -2.04 14.00 30.63
N THR A 172 -1.40 12.83 30.61
CA THR A 172 -0.67 12.32 31.78
C THR A 172 0.48 11.44 31.34
N SER A 173 1.66 11.77 31.87
CA SER A 173 2.96 11.16 31.66
C SER A 173 3.26 10.01 32.64
N SER A 174 4.25 9.19 32.26
CA SER A 174 5.00 8.18 33.03
C SER A 174 4.33 6.80 33.19
N SER A 175 5.01 5.65 33.10
CA SER A 175 6.44 5.36 33.30
C SER A 175 6.93 4.10 32.56
N SER A 176 8.24 4.12 32.28
CA SER A 176 9.23 3.05 32.10
C SER A 176 8.85 1.56 32.14
N ALA A 177 9.22 0.84 31.05
CA ALA A 177 9.90 -0.47 31.13
C ALA A 177 10.70 -0.73 29.83
N LYS A 178 11.91 -1.28 29.97
CA LYS A 178 12.84 -1.72 28.90
C LYS A 178 13.56 -2.99 29.41
N PRO A 179 14.23 -3.82 28.58
CA PRO A 179 13.91 -4.37 27.26
C PRO A 179 13.80 -5.92 27.31
N ALA A 180 13.19 -6.52 26.27
CA ALA A 180 13.44 -7.92 25.92
C ALA A 180 14.06 -8.00 24.52
N THR A 181 15.16 -8.75 24.44
CA THR A 181 16.03 -9.02 23.30
C THR A 181 15.46 -10.02 22.29
N ALA A 182 15.66 -9.76 20.99
CA ALA A 182 15.77 -10.69 19.84
C ALA A 182 15.56 -9.85 18.56
N ALA A 183 16.10 -10.08 17.37
CA ALA A 183 17.13 -10.95 16.80
C ALA A 183 17.53 -10.24 15.48
N ALA A 184 18.78 -10.40 15.04
CA ALA A 184 19.30 -9.74 13.84
C ALA A 184 18.55 -10.18 12.57
N ALA A 185 18.06 -9.22 11.78
CA ALA A 185 17.51 -9.45 10.44
C ALA A 185 18.50 -8.98 9.37
N ALA A 186 18.69 -9.83 8.37
CA ALA A 186 19.66 -9.75 7.28
C ALA A 186 19.52 -8.49 6.38
N PRO A 187 20.58 -8.09 5.65
CA PRO A 187 20.60 -6.83 4.91
C PRO A 187 19.66 -6.86 3.69
N SER A 188 18.70 -5.94 3.66
CA SER A 188 17.83 -5.70 2.50
C SER A 188 18.54 -4.82 1.47
N HIS A 189 18.98 -5.42 0.35
CA HIS A 189 19.55 -4.70 -0.79
C HIS A 189 18.48 -3.87 -1.52
N ASN A 190 18.70 -2.55 -1.65
CA ASN A 190 17.87 -1.65 -2.48
C ASN A 190 18.17 -1.90 -3.97
N LEU A 191 17.13 -2.14 -4.77
CA LEU A 191 17.23 -2.34 -6.22
C LEU A 191 17.49 -1.02 -6.96
N THR A 192 18.28 -1.06 -8.03
CA THR A 192 18.69 0.06 -8.90
C THR A 192 18.39 -0.24 -10.38
N LEU A 193 18.43 0.77 -11.26
CA LEU A 193 18.23 0.66 -12.72
C LEU A 193 19.10 -0.40 -13.45
N LYS A 194 20.15 -0.95 -12.79
CA LYS A 194 20.99 -2.03 -13.32
C LYS A 194 20.31 -3.41 -13.23
N ASP A 195 19.21 -3.53 -12.48
CA ASP A 195 18.56 -4.80 -12.18
C ASP A 195 17.61 -5.29 -13.29
N THR A 196 17.59 -4.59 -14.43
CA THR A 196 16.74 -4.93 -15.60
C THR A 196 17.49 -4.98 -16.93
N ASP A 197 18.79 -4.68 -16.94
CA ASP A 197 19.62 -4.76 -18.16
C ASP A 197 19.99 -6.23 -18.44
N VAL A 198 19.35 -6.82 -19.44
CA VAL A 198 19.51 -8.24 -19.79
C VAL A 198 20.96 -8.60 -20.13
N GLN A 199 21.74 -7.70 -20.75
CA GLN A 199 23.14 -7.97 -21.07
C GLN A 199 24.01 -7.98 -19.82
N LEU A 200 23.78 -7.04 -18.90
CA LEU A 200 24.48 -6.98 -17.63
C LEU A 200 24.14 -8.17 -16.73
N LEU A 201 22.86 -8.56 -16.66
CA LEU A 201 22.41 -9.71 -15.88
C LEU A 201 22.97 -11.02 -16.43
N THR A 202 23.00 -11.19 -17.75
CA THR A 202 23.61 -12.37 -18.39
C THR A 202 25.09 -12.49 -18.03
N LYS A 203 25.85 -11.39 -18.08
CA LYS A 203 27.26 -11.38 -17.68
C LYS A 203 27.45 -11.74 -16.20
N LYS A 204 26.58 -11.23 -15.32
CA LYS A 204 26.60 -11.51 -13.89
C LYS A 204 26.30 -12.98 -13.58
N ILE A 205 25.29 -13.56 -14.22
CA ILE A 205 24.94 -14.99 -14.08
C ILE A 205 26.12 -15.87 -14.54
N MET A 206 26.72 -15.58 -15.69
CA MET A 206 27.89 -16.33 -16.16
C MET A 206 29.07 -16.25 -15.19
N GLN A 207 29.31 -15.08 -14.60
CA GLN A 207 30.35 -14.90 -13.60
C GLN A 207 30.10 -15.76 -12.35
N LEU A 208 28.88 -15.73 -11.80
CA LEU A 208 28.50 -16.56 -10.64
C LEU A 208 28.72 -18.05 -10.90
N VAL A 209 28.35 -18.55 -12.08
CA VAL A 209 28.54 -19.96 -12.46
C VAL A 209 30.02 -20.33 -12.60
N VAL A 210 30.85 -19.44 -13.15
CA VAL A 210 32.29 -19.68 -13.29
C VAL A 210 33.00 -19.66 -11.93
N GLU A 211 32.63 -18.72 -11.05
CA GLU A 211 33.20 -18.59 -9.70
C GLU A 211 32.84 -19.75 -8.77
N ALA A 212 31.67 -20.37 -8.98
CA ALA A 212 31.21 -21.54 -8.25
C ALA A 212 31.77 -22.88 -8.77
N LYS A 213 32.53 -22.87 -9.87
CA LYS A 213 32.97 -24.11 -10.53
C LYS A 213 33.89 -24.94 -9.61
N GLY A 214 33.46 -26.16 -9.28
CA GLY A 214 34.24 -27.11 -8.49
C GLY A 214 34.07 -26.98 -6.98
N ASP A 215 33.14 -26.15 -6.51
CA ASP A 215 32.82 -25.96 -5.09
C ASP A 215 31.29 -26.04 -4.90
N GLU A 216 30.80 -27.12 -4.30
CA GLU A 216 29.36 -27.37 -4.14
C GLU A 216 28.64 -26.32 -3.26
N ASN A 217 29.34 -25.75 -2.27
CA ASN A 217 28.75 -24.72 -1.41
C ASN A 217 28.57 -23.42 -2.18
N LYS A 218 29.59 -23.01 -2.94
CA LYS A 218 29.49 -21.83 -3.82
C LYS A 218 28.49 -22.04 -4.96
N LEU A 219 28.31 -23.27 -5.42
CA LEU A 219 27.30 -23.58 -6.42
C LEU A 219 25.88 -23.40 -5.88
N SER A 220 25.63 -23.79 -4.62
CA SER A 220 24.34 -23.56 -3.96
C SER A 220 24.08 -22.06 -3.69
N GLU A 221 25.11 -21.30 -3.33
CA GLU A 221 25.02 -19.84 -3.16
C GLU A 221 24.75 -19.15 -4.51
N ALA A 222 25.53 -19.49 -5.54
CA ALA A 222 25.33 -18.98 -6.90
C ALA A 222 23.94 -19.32 -7.44
N HIS A 223 23.42 -20.52 -7.16
CA HIS A 223 22.05 -20.89 -7.53
C HIS A 223 21.01 -19.96 -6.87
N THR A 224 21.18 -19.68 -5.58
CA THR A 224 20.28 -18.78 -4.83
C THR A 224 20.31 -17.35 -5.37
N ASP A 225 21.50 -16.85 -5.68
CA ASP A 225 21.69 -15.51 -6.25
C ASP A 225 21.12 -15.40 -7.67
N ILE A 226 21.25 -16.44 -8.48
CA ILE A 226 20.66 -16.52 -9.82
C ILE A 226 19.13 -16.53 -9.72
N GLU A 227 18.55 -17.30 -8.81
CA GLU A 227 17.09 -17.31 -8.56
C GLU A 227 16.57 -15.94 -8.12
N GLN A 228 17.31 -15.22 -7.28
CA GLN A 228 16.96 -13.84 -6.93
C GLN A 228 17.01 -12.90 -8.14
N ILE A 229 18.06 -12.96 -8.95
CA ILE A 229 18.19 -12.16 -10.18
C ILE A 229 17.01 -12.43 -11.13
N LEU A 230 16.68 -13.70 -11.37
CA LEU A 230 15.58 -14.09 -12.25
C LEU A 230 14.22 -13.68 -11.69
N THR A 231 14.03 -13.75 -10.36
CA THR A 231 12.82 -13.30 -9.69
C THR A 231 12.64 -11.79 -9.80
N ILE A 232 13.71 -11.01 -9.62
CA ILE A 232 13.70 -9.56 -9.80
C ILE A 232 13.34 -9.22 -11.25
N LEU A 233 14.03 -9.83 -12.23
CA LEU A 233 13.80 -9.59 -13.65
C LEU A 233 12.37 -9.96 -14.07
N LYS A 234 11.86 -11.09 -13.56
CA LYS A 234 10.48 -11.55 -13.75
C LYS A 234 9.50 -10.52 -13.21
N ASN A 235 9.66 -10.11 -11.96
CA ASN A 235 8.78 -9.13 -11.33
C ASN A 235 8.80 -7.79 -12.09
N THR A 236 9.96 -7.34 -12.56
CA THR A 236 10.08 -6.13 -13.38
C THR A 236 9.47 -6.29 -14.79
N SER A 237 9.55 -7.48 -15.39
CA SER A 237 8.87 -7.79 -16.65
C SER A 237 7.34 -7.70 -16.51
N TYR A 238 6.80 -8.23 -15.40
CA TYR A 238 5.37 -8.13 -15.08
C TYR A 238 4.92 -6.68 -14.81
N THR A 239 5.74 -5.86 -14.14
CA THR A 239 5.40 -4.44 -13.90
C THR A 239 5.38 -3.61 -15.19
N ASN A 240 6.12 -4.04 -16.22
CA ASN A 240 6.14 -3.40 -17.54
C ASN A 240 5.10 -3.98 -18.52
N GLY A 241 4.20 -4.85 -18.08
CA GLY A 241 3.12 -5.41 -18.89
C GLY A 241 3.52 -6.55 -19.84
N TYR A 242 4.74 -7.07 -19.72
CA TYR A 242 5.19 -8.23 -20.51
C TYR A 242 4.96 -9.52 -19.71
N GLN A 243 4.23 -10.48 -20.28
CA GLN A 243 4.11 -11.81 -19.69
C GLN A 243 5.39 -12.61 -19.95
N SER A 244 6.16 -12.91 -18.91
CA SER A 244 7.29 -13.85 -18.97
C SER A 244 7.00 -15.09 -18.12
N VAL A 245 6.85 -16.24 -18.78
CA VAL A 245 6.65 -17.54 -18.13
C VAL A 245 7.98 -18.26 -18.09
N ILE A 246 8.62 -18.34 -16.92
CA ILE A 246 9.71 -19.29 -16.69
C ILE A 246 9.04 -20.63 -16.38
N ARG A 247 9.07 -21.56 -17.34
CA ARG A 247 8.64 -22.95 -17.11
C ARG A 247 9.79 -23.71 -16.45
N LYS A 248 9.46 -24.50 -15.44
CA LYS A 248 10.35 -25.48 -14.83
C LYS A 248 10.71 -26.58 -15.83
#